data_AF-A0A101WBF9-F1
#
_entry.id   AF-A0A101WBF9-F1
#
_cell.length_a   1.000
_cell.length_b   1.000
_cell.length_c   1.000
_cell.angle_alpha   90.00
_cell.angle_beta   90.00
_cell.angle_gamma   90.00
#
_symmetry.space_group_name_H-M   'P 1'
#
loop_
_entity.id
_entity.type
_entity.pdbx_description
1 polymer ?
#
loop_
_entity_poly.entity_id
_entity_poly.type
_entity_poly.pdbx_seq_one_letter_code
_entity_poly.pdbx_strand_id
1 'polypeptide(L)'
;MKLLHTHDFEMSTTFKGKYIDLLKQYYYIGGMPEVVANYVASSDYAMVRGIQKGILMAYEQDFSKHAPNETVPRIRMLWTSIPSQLAKESRKFIYGLIRQGARAREYLRSSKEL
;
A
#
# COMPACT_ATOMS: atom_id res chain seq x y z
N MET A 1 23.29 5.41 -16.56
CA MET A 1 23.24 3.95 -16.81
C MET A 1 24.57 3.32 -17.23
N LYS A 2 25.65 4.06 -17.58
CA LYS A 2 26.93 3.47 -18.03
C LYS A 2 27.86 2.93 -16.92
N LEU A 3 27.62 3.28 -15.66
CA LEU A 3 28.52 2.97 -14.53
C LEU A 3 28.28 1.60 -13.86
N LEU A 4 27.09 1.01 -14.02
CA LEU A 4 26.78 -0.29 -13.40
C LEU A 4 27.36 -1.47 -14.19
N HIS A 5 27.67 -1.29 -15.47
CA HIS A 5 28.23 -2.34 -16.32
C HIS A 5 29.74 -2.56 -16.07
N THR A 6 30.45 -1.55 -15.56
CA THR A 6 31.90 -1.57 -15.36
C THR A 6 32.35 -2.21 -14.04
N HIS A 7 31.43 -2.71 -13.20
CA HIS A 7 31.73 -3.34 -11.90
C HIS A 7 32.64 -2.48 -10.99
N ASP A 8 32.59 -1.16 -11.17
CA ASP A 8 33.45 -0.22 -10.47
C ASP A 8 32.77 0.20 -9.16
N PHE A 9 32.86 -0.70 -8.17
CA PHE A 9 32.18 -0.56 -6.88
C PHE A 9 32.73 0.62 -6.06
N GLU A 10 33.99 1.00 -6.24
CA GLU A 10 34.58 2.17 -5.58
C GLU A 10 33.85 3.46 -5.98
N MET A 11 33.66 3.70 -7.28
CA MET A 11 32.93 4.87 -7.77
C MET A 11 31.43 4.81 -7.43
N SER A 12 30.86 3.61 -7.33
CA SER A 12 29.45 3.42 -6.90
C SER A 12 29.20 3.95 -5.48
N THR A 13 30.22 3.89 -4.61
CA THR A 13 30.15 4.35 -3.22
C THR A 13 29.94 5.86 -3.14
N THR A 14 30.52 6.63 -4.07
CA THR A 14 30.32 8.09 -4.19
C THR A 14 28.87 8.46 -4.49
N PHE A 15 28.15 7.60 -5.22
CA PHE A 15 26.74 7.81 -5.57
C PHE A 15 25.74 7.16 -4.61
N LYS A 16 26.22 6.46 -3.56
CA LYS A 16 25.39 5.77 -2.57
C LYS A 16 24.25 6.64 -2.04
N GLY A 17 24.54 7.90 -1.68
CA GLY A 17 23.53 8.84 -1.18
C GLY A 17 22.41 9.07 -2.20
N LYS A 18 22.79 9.37 -3.45
CA LYS A 18 21.83 9.58 -4.55
C LYS A 18 20.96 8.34 -4.82
N TYR A 19 21.54 7.14 -4.77
CA TYR A 19 20.76 5.90 -4.94
C TYR A 19 19.79 5.67 -3.77
N ILE A 20 20.20 5.95 -2.54
CA ILE A 20 19.32 5.87 -1.37
C ILE A 20 18.16 6.85 -1.53
N ASP A 21 18.41 8.08 -1.99
CA ASP A 21 17.37 9.08 -2.15
C ASP A 21 16.38 8.72 -3.26
N LEU A 22 16.86 8.23 -4.41
CA LEU A 22 16.01 7.71 -5.48
C LEU A 22 15.17 6.51 -5.02
N LEU A 23 15.74 5.64 -4.19
CA LEU A 23 15.01 4.50 -3.64
C LEU A 23 13.91 4.95 -2.66
N LYS A 24 14.20 5.91 -1.78
CA LYS A 24 13.21 6.50 -0.87
C LYS A 24 12.08 7.19 -1.64
N GLN A 25 12.43 7.93 -2.69
CA GLN A 25 11.47 8.57 -3.59
C GLN A 25 10.56 7.52 -4.23
N TYR A 26 11.14 6.43 -4.75
CA TYR A 26 10.36 5.32 -5.30
C TYR A 26 9.45 4.65 -4.27
N TYR A 27 9.92 4.43 -3.03
CA TYR A 27 9.07 3.87 -1.97
C TYR A 27 7.92 4.79 -1.56
N TYR A 28 8.11 6.11 -1.63
CA TYR A 28 7.06 7.06 -1.29
C TYR A 28 6.00 7.19 -2.40
N ILE A 29 6.44 7.33 -3.66
CA ILE A 29 5.56 7.51 -4.81
C ILE A 29 4.88 6.19 -5.18
N GLY A 30 5.63 5.09 -5.13
CA GLY A 30 5.21 3.77 -5.60
C GLY A 30 5.26 3.65 -7.14
N GLY A 31 4.55 2.66 -7.67
CA GLY A 31 4.52 2.35 -9.11
C GLY A 31 3.18 2.65 -9.80
N MET A 32 2.24 3.31 -9.12
CA MET A 32 0.90 3.55 -9.65
C MET A 32 0.93 4.63 -10.74
N PRO A 33 0.45 4.36 -11.97
CA PRO A 33 0.65 5.25 -13.12
C PRO A 33 0.17 6.68 -12.90
N GLU A 34 -1.01 6.86 -12.29
CA GLU A 34 -1.58 8.18 -12.00
C GLU A 34 -0.69 8.98 -11.02
N VAL A 35 -0.21 8.31 -9.97
CA VAL A 35 0.65 8.91 -8.95
C VAL A 35 2.01 9.29 -9.54
N VAL A 36 2.59 8.40 -10.36
CA VAL A 36 3.88 8.64 -11.03
C VAL A 36 3.77 9.78 -12.03
N ALA A 37 2.73 9.79 -12.87
CA ALA A 37 2.51 10.84 -13.85
C ALA A 37 2.36 12.22 -13.18
N ASN A 38 1.60 12.29 -12.09
CA ASN A 38 1.45 13.53 -11.32
C ASN A 38 2.77 13.98 -10.69
N TYR A 39 3.55 13.06 -10.12
CA TYR A 39 4.85 13.41 -9.54
C TYR A 39 5.84 13.89 -10.59
N VAL A 40 5.91 13.26 -11.76
CA VAL A 40 6.79 13.70 -12.86
C VAL A 40 6.41 15.11 -13.35
N ALA A 41 5.12 15.43 -13.37
CA ALA A 41 4.65 16.75 -13.79
C ALA A 41 4.84 17.86 -12.74
N SER A 42 4.66 17.54 -11.45
CA SER A 42 4.58 18.55 -10.39
C SER A 42 5.76 18.56 -9.42
N SER A 43 6.47 17.43 -9.28
CA SER A 43 7.46 17.17 -8.22
C SER A 43 6.94 17.42 -6.79
N ASP A 44 5.61 17.40 -6.59
CA ASP A 44 4.99 17.69 -5.30
C ASP A 44 4.52 16.42 -4.59
N TYR A 45 5.11 16.16 -3.42
CA TYR A 45 4.77 15.02 -2.57
C TYR A 45 3.39 15.15 -1.90
N ALA A 46 2.89 16.37 -1.66
CA ALA A 46 1.57 16.59 -1.07
C ALA A 46 0.47 16.21 -2.06
N MET A 47 0.63 16.56 -3.34
CA MET A 47 -0.31 16.15 -4.40
C MET A 47 -0.31 14.63 -4.58
N VAL A 48 0.88 14.00 -4.63
CA VAL A 48 1.02 12.54 -4.62
C VAL A 48 0.23 11.91 -3.47
N ARG A 49 0.38 12.45 -2.26
CA ARG A 49 -0.31 11.92 -1.08
C ARG A 49 -1.83 12.07 -1.18
N GLY A 50 -2.29 13.18 -1.76
CA GLY A 50 -3.70 13.44 -2.04
C GLY A 50 -4.29 12.40 -3.00
N ILE A 51 -3.64 12.15 -4.14
CA ILE A 51 -4.07 11.15 -5.12
C ILE A 51 -4.12 9.76 -4.48
N GLN A 52 -3.04 9.35 -3.81
CA GLN A 52 -2.99 8.04 -3.15
C GLN A 52 -4.12 7.88 -2.10
N LYS A 53 -4.48 8.95 -1.37
CA LYS A 53 -5.63 8.93 -0.45
C LYS A 53 -6.96 8.84 -1.19
N GLY A 54 -7.12 9.60 -2.28
CA GLY A 54 -8.31 9.53 -3.13
C GLY A 54 -8.55 8.12 -3.67
N ILE A 55 -7.49 7.44 -4.08
CA ILE A 55 -7.56 6.05 -4.56
C ILE A 55 -8.01 5.10 -3.44
N LEU A 56 -7.44 5.22 -2.24
CA LEU A 56 -7.89 4.44 -1.08
C LEU A 56 -9.37 4.69 -0.74
N MET A 57 -9.84 5.94 -0.85
CA MET A 57 -11.24 6.28 -0.63
C MET A 57 -12.15 5.71 -1.71
N ALA A 58 -11.72 5.74 -2.98
CA ALA A 58 -12.48 5.16 -4.09
C ALA A 58 -12.70 3.65 -3.89
N TYR A 59 -11.65 2.92 -3.48
CA TYR A 59 -11.79 1.51 -3.09
C TYR A 59 -12.81 1.31 -1.96
N GLU A 60 -12.77 2.13 -0.91
CA GLU A 60 -13.71 2.01 0.21
C GLU A 60 -15.17 2.31 -0.21
N GLN A 61 -15.37 3.27 -1.11
CA GLN A 61 -16.67 3.61 -1.66
C GLN A 61 -17.24 2.50 -2.54
N ASP A 62 -16.39 1.80 -3.29
CA ASP A 62 -16.81 0.70 -4.15
C ASP A 62 -17.29 -0.53 -3.36
N PHE A 63 -16.90 -0.68 -2.09
CA PHE A 63 -17.47 -1.72 -1.23
C PHE A 63 -19.00 -1.61 -1.12
N SER A 64 -19.54 -0.41 -1.05
CA SER A 64 -20.99 -0.18 -0.96
C SER A 64 -21.73 -0.50 -2.27
N LYS A 65 -21.04 -0.54 -3.41
CA LYS A 65 -21.63 -0.88 -4.71
C LYS A 65 -21.59 -2.38 -4.98
N HIS A 66 -20.58 -3.08 -4.47
CA HIS A 66 -20.29 -4.46 -4.84
C HIS A 66 -20.55 -5.48 -3.72
N ALA A 67 -20.73 -5.06 -2.47
CA ALA A 67 -21.01 -5.96 -1.36
C ALA A 67 -22.39 -5.70 -0.74
N PRO A 68 -23.06 -6.75 -0.21
CA PRO A 68 -24.28 -6.59 0.58
C PRO A 68 -24.10 -5.59 1.73
N ASN A 69 -25.09 -4.74 1.98
CA ASN A 69 -25.02 -3.69 3.00
C ASN A 69 -24.65 -4.22 4.41
N GLU A 70 -25.02 -5.47 4.71
CA GLU A 70 -24.72 -6.14 5.98
C GLU A 70 -23.25 -6.58 6.12
N THR A 71 -22.51 -6.74 5.01
CA THR A 71 -21.10 -7.15 5.00
C THR A 71 -20.15 -5.97 4.88
N VAL A 72 -20.58 -4.83 4.33
CA VAL A 72 -19.76 -3.61 4.17
C VAL A 72 -19.04 -3.18 5.45
N PRO A 73 -19.68 -3.12 6.64
CA PRO A 73 -18.97 -2.74 7.86
C PRO A 73 -17.83 -3.70 8.22
N ARG A 74 -18.01 -5.00 7.97
CA ARG A 74 -16.97 -6.02 8.22
C ARG A 74 -15.82 -5.91 7.22
N ILE A 75 -16.11 -5.64 5.95
CA ILE A 75 -15.09 -5.41 4.91
C ILE A 75 -14.25 -4.19 5.29
N ARG A 76 -14.87 -3.09 5.74
CA ARG A 76 -14.14 -1.90 6.22
C ARG A 76 -13.25 -2.21 7.42
N MET A 77 -13.75 -2.95 8.41
CA MET A 77 -12.93 -3.36 9.57
C MET A 77 -11.74 -4.23 9.15
N LEU A 78 -11.92 -5.14 8.18
CA LEU A 78 -10.82 -5.94 7.63
C LEU A 78 -9.82 -5.02 6.90
N TRP A 79 -10.30 -4.15 6.02
CA TRP A 79 -9.49 -3.22 5.23
C TRP A 79 -8.60 -2.33 6.09
N THR A 80 -9.16 -1.72 7.15
CA THR A 80 -8.39 -0.86 8.07
C THR A 80 -7.39 -1.65 8.92
N SER A 81 -7.57 -2.96 9.08
CA SER A 81 -6.64 -3.83 9.79
C SER A 81 -5.42 -4.25 8.95
N ILE A 82 -5.48 -4.17 7.62
CA ILE A 82 -4.41 -4.66 6.73
C ILE A 82 -3.04 -4.03 7.06
N PRO A 83 -2.89 -2.69 7.21
CA PRO A 83 -1.59 -2.10 7.48
C PRO A 83 -0.96 -2.58 8.80
N SER A 84 -1.77 -2.72 9.86
CA SER A 84 -1.29 -3.18 11.17
C SER A 84 -0.97 -4.68 11.20
N GLN A 85 -1.58 -5.47 10.30
CA GLN A 85 -1.24 -6.88 10.10
C GLN A 85 0.06 -7.03 9.30
N LEU A 86 0.25 -6.22 8.26
CA LEU A 86 1.47 -6.24 7.43
C LEU A 86 2.70 -5.71 8.16
N ALA A 87 2.52 -4.81 9.13
CA ALA A 87 3.60 -4.31 9.97
C ALA A 87 4.16 -5.36 10.94
N LYS A 88 3.53 -6.53 11.05
CA LYS A 88 3.99 -7.60 11.95
C LYS A 88 5.04 -8.47 11.29
N GLU A 89 5.95 -8.96 12.13
CA GLU A 89 6.95 -9.95 11.73
C GLU A 89 6.31 -11.31 11.37
N SER A 90 5.20 -11.66 12.02
CA SER A 90 4.44 -12.88 11.71
C SER A 90 3.58 -12.70 10.46
N ARG A 91 3.75 -13.61 9.50
CA ARG A 91 2.96 -13.67 8.26
C ARG A 91 1.56 -14.28 8.43
N LYS A 92 1.19 -14.70 9.64
CA LYS A 92 -0.14 -15.28 9.90
C LYS A 92 -1.15 -14.16 10.12
N PHE A 93 -2.25 -14.19 9.38
CA PHE A 93 -3.36 -13.25 9.57
C PHE A 93 -4.11 -13.55 10.87
N ILE A 94 -4.23 -12.57 11.76
CA ILE A 94 -4.83 -12.76 13.09
C ILE A 94 -6.15 -11.99 13.19
N TYR A 95 -7.27 -12.73 13.10
CA TYR A 95 -8.63 -12.19 13.16
C TYR A 95 -8.97 -11.47 14.48
N GLY A 96 -8.37 -11.90 15.59
CA GLY A 96 -8.62 -11.32 16.92
C GLY A 96 -8.21 -9.84 17.07
N LEU A 97 -7.39 -9.30 16.16
CA LEU A 97 -7.06 -7.86 16.15
C LEU A 97 -8.07 -6.99 15.43
N ILE A 98 -8.97 -7.59 14.65
CA ILE A 98 -10.03 -6.84 13.97
C ILE A 98 -11.12 -6.47 14.97
N ARG A 99 -11.44 -7.38 15.90
CA ARG A 99 -12.36 -7.17 17.03
C ARG A 99 -12.09 -8.22 18.12
N GLN A 100 -12.17 -7.85 19.40
CA GLN A 100 -12.13 -8.84 20.48
C GLN A 100 -13.25 -9.88 20.30
N GLY A 101 -12.90 -11.16 20.31
CA GLY A 101 -13.82 -12.27 20.08
C GLY A 101 -14.11 -12.60 18.62
N ALA A 102 -13.49 -11.90 17.66
CA ALA A 102 -13.62 -12.19 16.23
C ALA A 102 -13.22 -13.63 15.90
N ARG A 103 -14.16 -14.42 15.39
CA ARG A 103 -13.92 -15.80 14.96
C ARG A 103 -13.59 -15.83 13.48
N ALA A 104 -12.62 -16.66 13.07
CA ALA A 104 -12.23 -16.81 11.67
C ALA A 104 -13.42 -17.11 10.73
N ARG A 105 -14.43 -17.85 11.20
CA ARG A 105 -15.65 -18.18 10.44
C ARG A 105 -16.46 -16.95 9.98
N GLU A 106 -16.44 -15.86 10.74
CA GLU A 106 -17.22 -14.65 10.41
C GLU A 106 -16.61 -13.83 9.27
N TYR A 107 -15.29 -13.92 9.08
CA TYR A 107 -14.56 -13.21 8.03
C TYR A 107 -14.31 -14.11 6.80
N LEU A 108 -14.18 -15.43 7.00
CA LEU A 108 -14.04 -16.40 5.91
C LEU A 108 -15.28 -16.50 5.01
N ARG A 109 -16.49 -16.29 5.54
CA ARG A 109 -17.71 -16.24 4.71
C ARG A 109 -17.70 -15.04 3.76
N SER A 110 -17.36 -13.85 4.27
CA SER A 110 -17.33 -12.62 3.48
C SER A 110 -16.30 -12.66 2.34
N SER A 111 -15.21 -13.42 2.49
CA SER A 111 -14.20 -13.60 1.43
C SER A 111 -14.62 -14.58 0.32
N LYS A 112 -15.69 -15.37 0.51
CA LYS A 112 -16.23 -16.30 -0.51
C LYS A 112 -17.40 -15.71 -1.30
N GLU A 113 -17.96 -14.59 -0.85
CA GLU A 113 -19.12 -13.92 -1.45
C GLU A 113 -18.74 -12.69 -2.31
N LEU A 114 -17.45 -12.33 -2.34
CA LEU A 114 -16.84 -11.41 -3.30
C LEU A 114 -16.29 -12.21 -4.48
#